data_AF-A0A942V414-F1
#
_entry.id   AF-A0A942V414-F1
#
_cell.length_a   1.000
_cell.length_b   1.000
_cell.length_c   1.000
_cell.angle_alpha   90.00
_cell.angle_beta   90.00
_cell.angle_gamma   90.00
#
_symmetry.space_group_name_H-M   'P 1'
#
loop_
_entity.id
_entity.type
_entity.pdbx_description
1 polymer ?
#
loop_
_entity_poly.entity_id
_entity_poly.type
_entity_poly.pdbx_seq_one_letter_code
_entity_poly.pdbx_strand_id
1 'polypeptide(L)'
;MLECERLKFEKAEILKQRVKKTCNLSFLHIGINTLNDNVNVELNQKEVSQEVLNTLKNELGNMFQSSYRILPTPILSGTYMDNPVRTSKVLYNFEKI
;
A
#
# COMPACT_ATOMS: atom_id res chain seq x y z
N MET A 1 -5.88 -11.27 -18.61
CA MET A 1 -5.95 -11.15 -17.15
C MET A 1 -7.03 -12.10 -16.70
N LEU A 2 -6.69 -13.09 -15.87
CA LEU A 2 -7.64 -14.07 -15.35
C LEU A 2 -8.68 -13.37 -14.46
N GLU A 3 -9.92 -13.87 -14.40
CA GLU A 3 -11.01 -13.26 -13.63
C GLU A 3 -10.66 -13.06 -12.15
N CYS A 4 -9.94 -14.01 -11.55
CA CYS A 4 -9.39 -13.90 -10.19
C CYS A 4 -8.40 -12.74 -10.03
N GLU A 5 -7.59 -12.43 -11.04
CA GLU A 5 -6.65 -11.30 -11.00
C GLU A 5 -7.42 -9.98 -11.06
N ARG A 6 -8.43 -9.89 -11.92
CA ARG A 6 -9.29 -8.69 -12.03
C ARG A 6 -9.94 -8.36 -10.69
N LEU A 7 -10.49 -9.37 -10.01
CA LEU A 7 -11.13 -9.19 -8.69
C LEU A 7 -10.13 -8.69 -7.63
N LYS A 8 -8.86 -9.13 -7.67
CA LYS A 8 -7.82 -8.65 -6.74
C LYS A 8 -7.52 -7.16 -6.96
N PHE A 9 -7.41 -6.72 -8.22
CA PHE A 9 -7.19 -5.30 -8.53
C PHE A 9 -8.39 -4.41 -8.17
N GLU A 10 -9.62 -4.88 -8.41
CA GLU A 10 -10.83 -4.17 -7.98
C GLU A 10 -10.86 -3.98 -6.45
N LYS A 11 -10.58 -5.05 -5.70
CA LYS A 11 -10.44 -5.00 -4.23
C LYS A 11 -9.35 -4.02 -3.78
N ALA A 12 -8.21 -3.99 -4.45
CA ALA A 12 -7.10 -3.09 -4.15
C ALA A 12 -7.50 -1.62 -4.31
N GLU A 13 -8.22 -1.29 -5.39
CA GLU A 13 -8.68 0.08 -5.62
C GLU A 13 -9.75 0.52 -4.61
N ILE A 14 -10.68 -0.38 -4.24
CA ILE A 14 -11.66 -0.09 -3.17
C ILE A 14 -10.92 0.19 -1.84
N LEU A 15 -9.94 -0.64 -1.50
CA LEU A 15 -9.15 -0.48 -0.29
C LEU A 15 -8.36 0.83 -0.31
N LYS A 16 -7.73 1.17 -1.44
CA LYS A 16 -7.04 2.44 -1.63
C LYS A 16 -7.95 3.63 -1.39
N GLN A 17 -9.15 3.67 -1.98
CA GLN A 17 -10.09 4.78 -1.75
C GLN A 17 -10.51 4.88 -0.28
N ARG A 18 -10.77 3.75 0.38
CA ARG A 18 -11.16 3.70 1.79
C ARG A 18 -10.05 4.25 2.70
N VAL A 19 -8.83 3.73 2.55
CA VAL A 19 -7.69 4.14 3.39
C VAL A 19 -7.32 5.59 3.13
N LYS A 20 -7.33 6.05 1.86
CA LYS A 20 -7.12 7.49 1.55
C LYS A 20 -8.10 8.39 2.30
N LYS A 21 -9.38 8.00 2.35
CA LYS A 21 -10.42 8.78 3.05
C LYS A 21 -10.26 8.72 4.57
N THR A 22 -10.07 7.53 5.14
CA THR A 22 -9.96 7.33 6.59
C THR A 22 -8.72 8.03 7.17
N CYS A 23 -7.59 7.93 6.48
CA CYS A 23 -6.32 8.48 6.95
C CYS A 23 -6.00 9.87 6.35
N ASN A 24 -6.93 10.47 5.61
CA ASN A 24 -6.77 11.76 4.92
C ASN A 24 -5.46 11.88 4.11
N LEU A 25 -5.13 10.83 3.36
CA LEU A 25 -3.87 10.75 2.60
C LEU A 25 -3.99 11.48 1.27
N SER A 26 -3.04 12.36 0.96
CA SER A 26 -2.98 12.99 -0.37
C SER A 26 -2.54 11.99 -1.45
N PHE A 27 -1.67 11.04 -1.12
CA PHE A 27 -1.19 9.99 -2.04
C PHE A 27 -1.20 8.60 -1.38
N LEU A 28 -1.68 7.61 -2.15
CA LEU A 28 -1.62 6.19 -1.81
C LEU A 28 -1.65 5.38 -3.10
N HIS A 29 -0.67 4.51 -3.29
CA HIS A 29 -0.66 3.51 -4.34
C HIS A 29 -0.53 2.11 -3.71
N ILE A 30 -1.25 1.14 -4.27
CA ILE A 30 -1.29 -0.24 -3.78
C ILE A 30 -1.08 -1.16 -4.98
N GLY A 31 0.08 -1.81 -5.02
CA GLY A 31 0.43 -2.82 -6.00
C GLY A 31 0.35 -4.21 -5.38
N ILE A 32 -0.34 -5.15 -6.04
CA ILE A 32 -0.43 -6.55 -5.60
C ILE A 32 0.49 -7.39 -6.48
N ASN A 33 1.37 -8.16 -5.86
CA ASN A 33 2.16 -9.18 -6.55
C ASN A 33 1.28 -10.41 -6.76
N THR A 34 0.95 -10.74 -8.02
CA THR A 34 0.04 -11.84 -8.34
C THR A 34 0.64 -13.23 -8.09
N LEU A 35 1.96 -13.35 -7.94
CA LEU A 35 2.64 -14.64 -7.71
C LEU A 35 2.57 -15.11 -6.27
N ASN A 36 2.67 -14.18 -5.30
CA ASN A 36 2.76 -14.50 -3.88
C ASN A 36 1.78 -13.70 -3.00
N ASP A 37 0.92 -12.90 -3.60
CA ASP A 37 -0.04 -12.02 -2.93
C ASP A 37 0.58 -11.01 -1.96
N ASN A 38 1.90 -10.76 -2.04
CA ASN A 38 2.52 -9.66 -1.31
C ASN A 38 2.01 -8.33 -1.85
N VAL A 39 1.87 -7.35 -0.96
CA VAL A 39 1.33 -6.04 -1.30
C VAL A 39 2.37 -4.97 -1.07
N ASN A 40 2.66 -4.23 -2.13
CA ASN A 40 3.53 -3.06 -2.10
C ASN A 40 2.66 -1.81 -1.95
N VAL A 41 2.90 -1.03 -0.91
CA VAL A 41 2.14 0.19 -0.62
C VAL A 41 3.07 1.39 -0.68
N GLU A 42 2.76 2.33 -1.55
CA GLU A 42 3.51 3.57 -1.69
C GLU A 42 2.71 4.74 -1.08
N LEU A 43 3.38 5.54 -0.25
CA LEU A 43 2.83 6.65 0.53
C LEU A 43 3.77 7.86 0.46
N ASN A 44 3.25 9.07 0.73
CA ASN A 44 4.15 10.19 1.03
C ASN A 44 4.81 9.97 2.40
N GLN A 45 6.13 10.11 2.47
CA GLN A 45 6.92 9.91 3.69
C GLN A 45 6.39 10.73 4.88
N LYS A 46 5.99 11.98 4.64
CA LYS A 46 5.44 12.88 5.67
C LYS A 46 4.09 12.44 6.25
N GLU A 47 3.36 11.58 5.53
CA GLU A 47 2.03 11.09 5.93
C GLU A 47 2.12 9.71 6.57
N VAL A 48 3.30 9.09 6.60
CA VAL A 48 3.47 7.76 7.18
C VAL A 48 3.53 7.86 8.70
N SER A 49 2.57 7.22 9.34
CA SER A 49 2.56 6.96 10.77
C SER A 49 2.29 5.48 11.04
N GLN A 50 2.61 5.02 12.25
CA GLN A 50 2.28 3.66 12.68
C GLN A 50 0.78 3.37 12.58
N GLU A 51 -0.06 4.37 12.83
CA GLU A 51 -1.52 4.27 12.72
C GLU A 51 -1.96 4.02 11.27
N VAL A 52 -1.38 4.74 10.30
CA VAL A 52 -1.65 4.54 8.87
C VAL A 52 -1.24 3.13 8.44
N LEU A 53 -0.05 2.67 8.86
CA LEU A 53 0.45 1.33 8.55
C LEU A 53 -0.41 0.22 9.18
N ASN A 54 -0.86 0.40 10.43
CA ASN A 54 -1.75 -0.54 11.10
C ASN A 54 -3.15 -0.56 10.44
N THR A 55 -3.67 0.60 10.03
CA THR A 55 -4.94 0.70 9.31
C THR A 55 -4.86 -0.03 7.96
N LEU A 56 -3.79 0.20 7.20
CA LEU A 56 -3.51 -0.52 5.96
C LEU A 56 -3.46 -2.03 6.18
N LYS A 57 -2.72 -2.49 7.18
CA LYS A 57 -2.61 -3.92 7.52
C LYS A 57 -3.97 -4.54 7.81
N ASN A 58 -4.80 -3.86 8.61
CA ASN A 58 -6.12 -4.36 9.00
C ASN A 58 -7.08 -4.38 7.81
N GLU A 59 -7.13 -3.32 7.01
CA GLU A 59 -7.98 -3.27 5.81
C GLU A 59 -7.54 -4.31 4.78
N LEU A 60 -6.24 -4.51 4.59
CA LEU A 60 -5.70 -5.56 3.70
C LEU A 60 -6.14 -6.93 4.18
N GLY A 61 -6.00 -7.19 5.48
CA GLY A 61 -6.40 -8.46 6.06
C GLY A 61 -7.90 -8.74 5.91
N ASN A 62 -8.74 -7.73 6.12
CA ASN A 62 -10.18 -7.83 5.96
C ASN A 62 -10.60 -8.05 4.49
N MET A 63 -10.00 -7.29 3.55
CA MET A 63 -10.37 -7.32 2.13
C MET A 63 -9.95 -8.62 1.43
N PHE A 64 -8.78 -9.13 1.79
CA PHE A 64 -8.17 -10.31 1.18
C PHE A 64 -8.26 -11.57 2.06
N GLN A 65 -8.93 -11.49 3.22
CA GLN A 65 -9.08 -12.59 4.18
C GLN A 65 -7.73 -13.29 4.46
N SER A 66 -6.69 -12.49 4.70
CA SER A 66 -5.30 -12.95 4.83
C SER A 66 -4.58 -12.22 5.96
N SER A 67 -3.50 -12.79 6.47
CA SER A 67 -2.63 -12.11 7.43
C SER A 67 -1.45 -11.47 6.70
N TYR A 68 -1.08 -10.26 7.13
CA TYR A 68 0.06 -9.53 6.55
C TYR A 68 1.05 -9.10 7.63
N ARG A 69 2.34 -9.27 7.34
CA ARG A 69 3.45 -8.69 8.09
C ARG A 69 4.00 -7.48 7.34
N ILE A 70 4.13 -6.35 8.02
CA ILE A 70 4.78 -5.17 7.46
C ILE A 70 6.29 -5.36 7.60
N LEU A 71 7.03 -5.28 6.49
CA LEU A 71 8.49 -5.27 6.57
C LEU A 71 8.98 -3.95 7.19
N PRO A 72 9.91 -3.99 8.14
CA PRO A 72 10.25 -2.85 8.99
C PRO A 72 11.02 -1.74 8.28
N THR A 73 11.60 -2.02 7.11
CA THR A 73 12.44 -1.06 6.37
C THR A 73 11.68 -0.56 5.15
N PRO A 74 11.14 0.68 5.17
CA PRO A 74 10.59 1.28 3.96
C PRO A 74 11.70 1.52 2.94
N ILE A 75 11.37 1.31 1.67
CA ILE A 75 12.24 1.68 0.55
C ILE A 75 11.88 3.12 0.18
N LEU A 76 12.87 4.01 0.06
CA LEU A 76 12.63 5.35 -0.48
C LEU A 76 12.17 5.22 -1.94
N SER A 77 10.96 5.67 -2.21
CA SER A 77 10.39 5.69 -3.55
C SER A 77 10.48 7.11 -4.09
N GLY A 78 11.35 7.30 -5.07
CA GLY A 78 11.54 8.59 -5.72
C GLY A 78 12.27 8.40 -7.03
N THR A 79 11.81 9.08 -8.07
CA THR A 79 12.64 9.23 -9.26
C THR A 79 13.64 10.35 -8.97
N TYR A 80 14.90 10.19 -9.41
CA TYR A 80 15.91 11.27 -9.38
C TYR A 80 15.47 12.53 -10.18
N MET A 81 14.34 12.47 -10.89
CA MET A 81 13.76 13.51 -11.72
C MET A 81 12.66 14.33 -11.02
N ASP A 82 12.05 13.80 -9.95
CA ASP A 82 11.14 14.55 -9.10
C ASP A 82 11.95 15.32 -8.07
N ASN A 83 11.73 16.63 -7.96
CA ASN A 83 12.43 17.49 -7.01
C ASN A 83 12.30 16.89 -5.58
N PRO A 84 13.37 16.29 -5.00
CA PRO A 84 13.27 15.36 -3.85
C PRO A 84 12.78 16.04 -2.56
N VAL A 85 12.74 17.38 -2.56
CA VAL A 85 12.26 18.25 -1.48
C VAL A 85 10.72 18.32 -1.41
N ARG A 86 9.99 18.02 -2.50
CA ARG A 86 8.52 18.27 -2.55
C ARG A 86 7.63 17.05 -2.35
N THR A 87 8.05 15.85 -2.73
CA THR A 87 7.22 14.63 -2.64
C THR A 87 8.09 13.40 -2.39
N SER A 88 8.76 13.33 -1.23
CA SER A 88 9.44 12.11 -0.80
C SER A 88 8.39 11.03 -0.56
N LYS A 89 8.39 9.96 -1.36
CA LYS A 89 7.52 8.81 -1.16
C LYS A 89 8.31 7.65 -0.55
N VAL A 90 7.60 6.75 0.09
CA VAL A 90 8.15 5.54 0.70
C VAL A 90 7.28 4.35 0.31
N LEU A 91 7.94 3.23 0.06
CA LEU A 91 7.35 1.96 -0.31
C LEU A 91 7.48 0.98 0.86
N TYR A 92 6.36 0.50 1.35
CA TYR A 92 6.27 -0.58 2.33
C TYR A 92 5.84 -1.86 1.65
N ASN A 93 6.46 -2.97 2.05
CA ASN A 93 6.06 -4.30 1.61
C ASN A 93 5.30 -5.00 2.74
N PHE A 94 4.09 -5.44 2.43
CA PHE A 94 3.20 -6.23 3.25
C PHE A 94 3.28 -7.67 2.76
N GLU A 95 4.04 -8.47 3.47
CA GLU A 95 4.26 -9.88 3.17
C GLU A 95 3.10 -10.70 3.72
N LYS A 96 2.48 -11.51 2.86
CA LYS A 96 1.40 -12.42 3.25
C LYS A 96 1.98 -13.58 4.07
N ILE A 97 1.33 -13.93 5.17
CA ILE A 97 1.66 -15.07 6.05
C ILE A 97 0.63 -16.18 5.88
#